data_AF-A0A962G7S0-F1
#
_entry.id   AF-A0A962G7S0-F1
#
_cell.length_a   1.000
_cell.length_b   1.000
_cell.length_c   1.000
_cell.angle_alpha   90.00
_cell.angle_beta   90.00
_cell.angle_gamma   90.00
#
_symmetry.space_group_name_H-M   'P 1'
#
loop_
_entity.id
_entity.type
_entity.pdbx_description
1 polymer ?
#
loop_
_entity_poly.entity_id
_entity_poly.type
_entity_poly.pdbx_seq_one_letter_code
_entity_poly.pdbx_strand_id
1 'polypeptide(L)'
;MKRIACLLMLCVIGVVHADEDTLFQPADLTRIADLSDPALSHDGNWVAYTVSSANVDDDQSHSDLWRVRYDGSQRTQLTHTRDSNEWQPRWSNDGAWIAFLSNRPPDADESGDDATTQVWLMPADGGEARRLTDFADGVEDFVWSPDAKQLAVIAIDPEFPADAEKPKNPPPIVTERYQFKEDGAGYLDARRKHLYLFDIASGKAELLT
;
A
#
# COMPACT_ATOMS: atom_id res chain seq x y z
N MET A 1 76.18 26.75 40.75
CA MET A 1 75.99 25.54 39.92
C MET A 1 74.51 25.43 39.57
N LYS A 2 74.16 25.69 38.30
CA LYS A 2 72.78 25.72 37.79
C LYS A 2 72.33 24.29 37.46
N ARG A 3 71.13 23.88 37.86
CA ARG A 3 70.46 22.66 37.36
C ARG A 3 69.15 23.08 36.71
N ILE A 4 69.10 22.94 35.39
CA ILE A 4 67.94 23.21 34.54
C ILE A 4 67.14 21.90 34.51
N ALA A 5 65.90 21.92 35.00
CA ALA A 5 64.97 20.81 34.88
C ALA A 5 64.18 20.99 33.57
N CYS A 6 64.35 20.05 32.64
CA CYS A 6 63.68 20.02 31.35
C CYS A 6 62.30 19.38 31.54
N LEU A 7 61.22 20.14 31.35
CA LEU A 7 59.84 19.65 31.41
C LEU A 7 59.47 19.08 30.03
N LEU A 8 59.36 17.76 29.92
CA LEU A 8 58.89 17.08 28.72
C LEU A 8 57.35 17.08 28.73
N MET A 9 56.76 17.94 27.90
CA MET A 9 55.31 18.00 27.69
C MET A 9 54.93 16.95 26.65
N LEU A 10 54.32 15.86 27.09
CA LEU A 10 53.79 14.82 26.21
C LEU A 10 52.43 15.30 25.66
N CYS A 11 52.39 15.64 24.37
CA CYS A 11 51.16 16.00 23.68
C CYS A 11 50.42 14.71 23.30
N VAL A 12 49.38 14.34 24.05
CA VAL A 12 48.49 13.24 23.70
C VAL A 12 47.54 13.74 22.61
N ILE A 13 47.75 13.29 21.37
CA ILE A 13 46.81 13.50 20.29
C ILE A 13 45.62 12.58 20.56
N GLY A 14 44.53 13.14 21.09
CA GLY A 14 43.26 12.42 21.19
C GLY A 14 42.70 12.19 19.79
N VAL A 15 42.70 10.94 19.34
CA VAL A 15 41.90 10.55 18.16
C VAL A 15 40.45 10.63 18.61
N VAL A 16 39.74 11.68 18.18
CA VAL A 16 38.29 11.75 18.28
C VAL A 16 37.75 10.66 17.36
N HIS A 17 37.32 9.53 17.94
CA HIS A 17 36.51 8.58 17.22
C HIS A 17 35.14 9.24 17.06
N ALA A 18 34.70 9.45 15.82
CA ALA A 18 33.31 9.76 15.56
C ALA A 18 32.48 8.57 16.07
N ASP A 19 31.45 8.86 16.87
CA ASP A 19 30.57 7.84 17.44
C ASP A 19 29.79 7.19 16.30
N GLU A 20 30.06 5.90 16.01
CA GLU A 20 29.39 5.16 14.92
C GLU A 20 27.86 5.15 15.09
N ASP A 21 27.38 5.32 16.33
CA ASP A 21 25.96 5.43 16.71
C ASP A 21 25.26 6.70 16.20
N THR A 22 26.00 7.66 15.60
CA THR A 22 25.40 8.87 14.97
C THR A 22 25.36 8.81 13.45
N LEU A 23 25.99 7.81 12.84
CA LEU A 23 26.02 7.63 11.39
C LEU A 23 24.85 6.75 10.96
N PHE A 24 24.25 7.10 9.82
CA PHE A 24 23.21 6.29 9.20
C PHE A 24 23.75 4.89 8.86
N GLN A 25 23.10 3.86 9.39
CA GLN A 25 23.45 2.46 9.19
C GLN A 25 22.43 1.77 8.26
N PRO A 26 22.78 0.64 7.61
CA PRO A 26 21.81 -0.15 6.88
C PRO A 26 20.58 -0.54 7.71
N ALA A 27 20.75 -0.73 9.02
CA ALA A 27 19.65 -1.01 9.94
C ALA A 27 18.66 0.17 10.09
N ASP A 28 19.06 1.40 9.78
CA ASP A 28 18.15 2.55 9.83
C ASP A 28 17.19 2.58 8.64
N LEU A 29 17.47 1.84 7.56
CA LEU A 29 16.56 1.72 6.41
C LEU A 29 15.20 1.16 6.83
N THR A 30 15.17 0.25 7.81
CA THR A 30 13.91 -0.36 8.30
C THR A 30 13.06 0.61 9.11
N ARG A 31 13.62 1.76 9.51
CA ARG A 31 12.96 2.81 10.30
C ARG A 31 12.43 3.94 9.42
N ILE A 32 12.74 3.92 8.12
CA ILE A 32 12.22 4.88 7.16
C ILE A 32 10.78 4.47 6.82
N ALA A 33 9.89 5.46 6.86
CA ALA A 33 8.55 5.33 6.37
C ALA A 33 8.41 6.13 5.07
N ASP A 34 7.92 5.47 4.03
CA ASP A 34 7.63 6.10 2.74
C ASP A 34 6.18 6.57 2.71
N LEU A 35 5.97 7.78 2.20
CA LEU A 35 4.65 8.41 2.10
C LEU A 35 4.25 8.49 0.63
N SER A 36 3.04 8.03 0.30
CA SER A 36 2.52 8.03 -1.07
C SER A 36 1.03 8.35 -1.12
N ASP A 37 0.50 8.46 -2.34
CA ASP A 37 -0.94 8.61 -2.66
C ASP A 37 -1.68 9.69 -1.84
N PRO A 38 -1.19 10.94 -1.78
CA PRO A 38 -1.89 12.00 -1.07
C PRO A 38 -3.23 12.33 -1.76
N ALA A 39 -4.32 12.25 -1.00
CA ALA A 39 -5.67 12.55 -1.44
C ALA A 39 -6.31 13.62 -0.55
N LEU A 40 -6.58 14.77 -1.14
CA LEU A 40 -7.24 15.90 -0.48
C LEU A 40 -8.76 15.65 -0.39
N SER A 41 -9.35 15.95 0.76
CA SER A 41 -10.81 15.98 0.91
C SER A 41 -11.43 17.10 0.06
N HIS A 42 -12.69 16.94 -0.34
CA HIS A 42 -13.36 17.91 -1.21
C HIS A 42 -13.43 19.32 -0.61
N ASP A 43 -13.56 19.41 0.72
CA ASP A 43 -13.55 20.67 1.47
C ASP A 43 -12.15 21.28 1.68
N GLY A 44 -11.09 20.57 1.28
CA GLY A 44 -9.69 21.00 1.39
C GLY A 44 -9.10 20.94 2.79
N ASN A 45 -9.84 20.45 3.79
CA ASN A 45 -9.39 20.48 5.19
C ASN A 45 -8.47 19.31 5.57
N TRP A 46 -8.57 18.19 4.85
CA TRP A 46 -7.92 16.94 5.20
C TRP A 46 -7.14 16.35 4.04
N VAL A 47 -6.03 15.71 4.36
CA VAL A 47 -5.26 14.87 3.43
C VAL A 47 -5.26 13.46 4.00
N ALA A 48 -5.76 12.51 3.23
CA ALA A 48 -5.52 11.08 3.45
C ALA A 48 -4.30 10.66 2.62
N TYR A 49 -3.47 9.77 3.14
CA TYR A 49 -2.25 9.33 2.46
C TYR A 49 -1.82 7.95 2.95
N THR A 50 -1.01 7.27 2.15
CA THR A 50 -0.45 5.96 2.47
C THR A 50 0.88 6.12 3.19
N VAL A 51 1.12 5.32 4.23
CA VAL A 51 2.42 5.20 4.89
C VAL A 51 2.87 3.75 4.81
N SER A 52 3.98 3.51 4.11
CA SER A 52 4.60 2.20 3.99
C SER A 52 5.80 2.07 4.91
N SER A 53 5.94 0.93 5.58
CA SER A 53 7.08 0.66 6.46
C SER A 53 7.49 -0.81 6.44
N ALA A 54 8.73 -1.09 6.86
CA ALA A 54 9.26 -2.43 6.90
C ALA A 54 8.69 -3.22 8.09
N ASN A 55 8.16 -4.41 7.81
CA ASN A 55 7.96 -5.48 8.78
C ASN A 55 9.17 -6.43 8.72
N VAL A 56 10.14 -6.18 9.60
CA VAL A 56 11.42 -6.91 9.62
C VAL A 56 11.26 -8.37 10.04
N ASP A 57 10.30 -8.67 10.91
CA ASP A 57 10.10 -10.03 11.43
C ASP A 57 9.68 -11.00 10.32
N ASP A 58 8.85 -10.51 9.39
CA ASP A 58 8.23 -11.30 8.33
C ASP A 58 8.87 -11.07 6.95
N ASP A 59 9.99 -10.32 6.90
CA ASP A 59 10.72 -9.90 5.69
C ASP A 59 9.79 -9.30 4.60
N GLN A 60 8.87 -8.44 5.05
CA GLN A 60 7.81 -7.85 4.23
C GLN A 60 7.72 -6.34 4.45
N SER A 61 7.02 -5.66 3.54
CA SER A 61 6.51 -4.31 3.77
C SER A 61 5.01 -4.38 4.04
N HIS A 62 4.52 -3.46 4.88
CA HIS A 62 3.09 -3.20 5.02
C HIS A 62 2.82 -1.71 4.82
N SER A 63 1.59 -1.37 4.48
CA SER A 63 1.16 0.01 4.35
C SER A 63 -0.19 0.23 5.00
N ASP A 64 -0.30 1.35 5.70
CA ASP A 64 -1.53 1.79 6.36
C ASP A 64 -1.93 3.17 5.86
N LEU A 65 -3.23 3.49 5.98
CA LEU A 65 -3.75 4.79 5.67
C LEU A 65 -3.63 5.71 6.88
N TRP A 66 -3.26 6.95 6.60
CA TRP A 66 -3.18 8.03 7.56
C TRP A 66 -3.99 9.22 7.07
N ARG A 67 -4.39 10.05 8.02
CA ARG A 67 -5.08 11.31 7.76
C ARG A 67 -4.48 12.43 8.58
N VAL A 68 -4.35 13.60 7.98
CA VAL A 68 -3.86 14.81 8.64
C VAL A 68 -4.65 16.02 8.16
N ARG A 69 -4.80 17.04 9.01
CA ARG A 69 -5.31 18.33 8.53
C ARG A 69 -4.31 18.96 7.56
N TYR A 70 -4.82 19.77 6.64
CA TYR A 70 -3.97 20.47 5.67
C TYR A 70 -2.88 21.34 6.33
N ASP A 71 -3.13 21.86 7.54
CA ASP A 71 -2.16 22.62 8.35
C ASP A 71 -1.12 21.74 9.09
N GLY A 72 -1.16 20.43 8.90
CA GLY A 72 -0.27 19.45 9.54
C GLY A 72 -0.73 19.00 10.94
N SER A 73 -1.81 19.55 11.47
CA SER A 73 -2.34 19.17 12.78
C SER A 73 -3.24 17.92 12.71
N GLN A 74 -3.59 17.36 13.87
CA GLN A 74 -4.54 16.24 14.01
C GLN A 74 -4.21 15.00 13.15
N ARG A 75 -2.91 14.70 13.00
CA ARG A 75 -2.45 13.48 12.34
C ARG A 75 -2.94 12.24 13.08
N THR A 76 -3.63 11.36 12.37
CA THR A 76 -4.23 10.13 12.90
C THR A 76 -4.00 9.00 11.91
N GLN A 77 -3.59 7.83 12.41
CA GLN A 77 -3.57 6.61 11.61
C GLN A 77 -4.99 6.07 11.52
N LEU A 78 -5.46 5.75 10.31
CA LEU A 78 -6.83 5.31 10.06
C LEU A 78 -6.96 3.78 10.11
N THR A 79 -5.91 3.07 9.71
CA THR A 79 -5.92 1.61 9.59
C THR A 79 -4.66 0.99 10.17
N HIS A 80 -4.76 -0.29 10.53
CA HIS A 80 -3.74 -1.00 11.31
C HIS A 80 -3.63 -2.45 10.82
N THR A 81 -3.01 -2.64 9.66
CA THR A 81 -2.79 -3.95 9.04
C THR A 81 -1.32 -4.34 9.09
N ARG A 82 -1.00 -5.41 9.83
CA ARG A 82 0.38 -5.90 9.97
C ARG A 82 0.85 -6.68 8.74
N ASP A 83 -0.03 -7.52 8.19
CA ASP A 83 0.32 -8.54 7.19
C ASP A 83 -0.39 -8.26 5.85
N SER A 84 -0.76 -7.01 5.62
CA SER A 84 -1.45 -6.57 4.41
C SER A 84 -1.08 -5.12 4.10
N ASN A 85 -1.40 -4.71 2.88
CA ASN A 85 -1.17 -3.37 2.39
C ASN A 85 -2.51 -2.69 2.14
N GLU A 86 -2.56 -1.40 2.45
CA GLU A 86 -3.65 -0.50 2.15
C GLU A 86 -3.10 0.75 1.48
N TRP A 87 -3.69 1.14 0.34
CA TRP A 87 -3.15 2.23 -0.49
C TRP A 87 -4.23 2.92 -1.34
N GLN A 88 -3.83 3.96 -2.07
CA GLN A 88 -4.72 4.75 -2.94
C GLN A 88 -6.02 5.21 -2.25
N PRO A 89 -5.94 5.95 -1.12
CA PRO A 89 -7.13 6.53 -0.51
C PRO A 89 -7.80 7.53 -1.46
N ARG A 90 -9.12 7.44 -1.60
CA ARG A 90 -9.94 8.37 -2.38
C ARG A 90 -11.16 8.78 -1.60
N TRP A 91 -11.30 10.08 -1.39
CA TRP A 91 -12.47 10.67 -0.75
C TRP A 91 -13.67 10.58 -1.66
N SER A 92 -14.80 10.16 -1.08
CA SER A 92 -16.12 10.41 -1.65
C SER A 92 -16.35 11.91 -1.83
N ASN A 93 -17.13 12.30 -2.84
CA ASN A 93 -17.36 13.71 -3.16
C ASN A 93 -18.21 14.42 -2.08
N ASP A 94 -19.00 13.68 -1.30
CA ASP A 94 -19.73 14.19 -0.13
C ASP A 94 -18.87 14.28 1.14
N GLY A 95 -17.64 13.77 1.11
CA GLY A 95 -16.68 13.79 2.21
C GLY A 95 -16.98 12.82 3.35
N ALA A 96 -18.02 11.99 3.24
CA ALA A 96 -18.44 11.09 4.32
C ALA A 96 -17.61 9.80 4.38
N TRP A 97 -17.00 9.41 3.27
CA TRP A 97 -16.30 8.14 3.10
C TRP A 97 -14.92 8.29 2.49
N ILE A 98 -14.03 7.37 2.85
CA ILE A 98 -12.77 7.08 2.16
C ILE A 98 -12.87 5.66 1.60
N ALA A 99 -12.71 5.54 0.27
CA ALA A 99 -12.47 4.26 -0.38
C ALA A 99 -10.98 4.08 -0.63
N PHE A 100 -10.50 2.85 -0.63
CA PHE A 100 -9.08 2.53 -0.82
C PHE A 100 -8.92 1.11 -1.33
N LEU A 101 -7.71 0.77 -1.81
CA LEU A 101 -7.37 -0.60 -2.17
C LEU A 101 -6.71 -1.31 -1.00
N SER A 102 -7.08 -2.57 -0.78
CA SER A 102 -6.40 -3.44 0.17
C SER A 102 -6.36 -4.87 -0.33
N ASN A 103 -5.24 -5.55 -0.07
CA ASN A 103 -5.05 -6.97 -0.30
C ASN A 103 -5.25 -7.82 0.97
N ARG A 104 -5.89 -7.27 2.01
CA ARG A 104 -6.22 -8.04 3.21
C ARG A 104 -7.30 -9.08 2.92
N PRO A 105 -7.25 -10.27 3.55
CA PRO A 105 -8.26 -11.31 3.35
C PRO A 105 -9.64 -10.85 3.83
N PRO A 106 -10.74 -11.43 3.30
CA PRO A 106 -12.10 -11.09 3.70
C PRO A 106 -12.37 -11.34 5.18
N ASP A 107 -11.81 -12.42 5.74
CA ASP A 107 -11.97 -12.82 7.12
C ASP A 107 -10.60 -12.94 7.80
N ALA A 108 -10.48 -12.46 9.05
CA ALA A 108 -9.22 -12.44 9.79
C ALA A 108 -8.67 -13.85 10.09
N ASP A 109 -9.53 -14.87 10.04
CA ASP A 109 -9.17 -16.28 10.23
C ASP A 109 -8.79 -16.98 8.91
N GLU A 110 -8.98 -16.32 7.77
CA GLU A 110 -8.62 -16.82 6.44
C GLU A 110 -7.28 -16.26 5.99
N SER A 111 -6.20 -16.88 6.46
CA SER A 111 -4.88 -16.71 5.86
C SER A 111 -4.72 -17.69 4.69
N GLY A 112 -4.76 -17.20 3.45
CA GLY A 112 -4.64 -18.05 2.26
C GLY A 112 -4.33 -17.29 0.97
N ASP A 113 -3.83 -18.04 -0.02
CA ASP A 113 -3.43 -17.63 -1.39
C ASP A 113 -4.55 -16.97 -2.23
N ASP A 114 -5.71 -16.69 -1.63
CA ASP A 114 -6.90 -16.11 -2.28
C ASP A 114 -7.12 -14.63 -1.91
N ALA A 115 -6.19 -14.03 -1.16
CA ALA A 115 -6.21 -12.61 -0.85
C ALA A 115 -5.89 -11.77 -2.10
N THR A 116 -6.94 -11.31 -2.79
CA THR A 116 -6.84 -10.41 -3.95
C THR A 116 -7.11 -8.97 -3.54
N THR A 117 -6.55 -8.02 -4.29
CA THR A 117 -6.79 -6.59 -4.06
C THR A 117 -8.25 -6.26 -4.29
N GLN A 118 -8.89 -5.57 -3.36
CA GLN A 118 -10.28 -5.14 -3.48
C GLN A 118 -10.44 -3.69 -3.06
N VAL A 119 -11.55 -3.09 -3.46
CA VAL A 119 -11.95 -1.80 -2.90
C VAL A 119 -12.56 -2.02 -1.52
N TRP A 120 -12.06 -1.28 -0.54
CA TRP A 120 -12.59 -1.19 0.81
C TRP A 120 -13.13 0.21 1.05
N LEU A 121 -14.08 0.32 1.98
CA LEU A 121 -14.77 1.56 2.30
C LEU A 121 -14.80 1.77 3.81
N MET A 122 -14.46 2.97 4.27
CA MET A 122 -14.53 3.36 5.68
C MET A 122 -15.09 4.77 5.87
N PRO A 123 -15.63 5.08 7.07
CA PRO A 123 -15.99 6.45 7.42
C PRO A 123 -14.77 7.38 7.34
N ALA A 124 -14.97 8.57 6.79
CA ALA A 124 -13.89 9.52 6.57
C ALA A 124 -13.23 10.04 7.85
N ASP A 125 -13.93 9.96 8.99
CA ASP A 125 -13.44 10.31 10.32
C ASP A 125 -12.68 9.18 11.03
N GLY A 126 -12.58 8.01 10.40
CA GLY A 126 -12.04 6.80 11.01
C GLY A 126 -13.15 5.87 11.48
N GLY A 127 -12.81 4.59 11.64
CA GLY A 127 -13.77 3.56 12.02
C GLY A 127 -13.47 2.26 11.30
N GLU A 128 -14.36 1.29 11.46
CA GLU A 128 -14.19 -0.02 10.84
C GLU A 128 -14.40 0.06 9.32
N ALA A 129 -13.42 -0.43 8.57
CA ALA A 129 -13.49 -0.53 7.12
C ALA A 129 -14.15 -1.85 6.69
N ARG A 130 -14.99 -1.80 5.66
CA ARG A 130 -15.67 -2.98 5.09
C ARG A 130 -15.25 -3.22 3.65
N ARG A 131 -15.17 -4.48 3.24
CA ARG A 131 -14.92 -4.87 1.85
C ARG A 131 -16.11 -4.43 1.01
N LEU A 132 -15.84 -3.73 -0.08
CA LEU A 132 -16.89 -3.21 -0.95
C LEU A 132 -17.04 -4.06 -2.21
N THR A 133 -15.94 -4.57 -2.77
CA THR A 133 -15.94 -5.37 -4.00
C THR A 133 -15.48 -6.80 -3.78
N ASP A 134 -15.83 -7.69 -4.71
CA ASP A 134 -15.45 -9.10 -4.69
C ASP A 134 -15.14 -9.62 -6.12
N PHE A 135 -14.11 -9.05 -6.74
CA PHE A 135 -13.64 -9.49 -8.06
C PHE A 135 -12.69 -10.68 -7.93
N ALA A 136 -12.85 -11.71 -8.76
CA ALA A 136 -12.10 -12.96 -8.66
C ALA A 136 -10.57 -12.78 -8.63
N ASP A 137 -10.01 -11.97 -9.54
CA ASP A 137 -8.57 -11.62 -9.58
C ASP A 137 -8.30 -10.20 -9.05
N GLY A 138 -9.26 -9.64 -8.33
CA GLY A 138 -9.14 -8.34 -7.71
C GLY A 138 -9.36 -7.13 -8.61
N VAL A 139 -9.14 -5.98 -8.00
CA VAL A 139 -9.29 -4.64 -8.57
C VAL A 139 -7.91 -4.03 -8.73
N GLU A 140 -7.67 -3.45 -9.91
CA GLU A 140 -6.43 -2.74 -10.21
C GLU A 140 -6.50 -1.25 -9.83
N ASP A 141 -7.59 -0.58 -10.20
CA ASP A 141 -7.83 0.83 -9.90
C ASP A 141 -9.33 1.12 -9.85
N PHE A 142 -9.70 2.22 -9.21
CA PHE A 142 -11.07 2.67 -9.12
C PHE A 142 -11.19 4.20 -9.03
N VAL A 143 -12.36 4.74 -9.39
CA VAL A 143 -12.70 6.15 -9.19
C VAL A 143 -14.16 6.31 -8.76
N TRP A 144 -14.44 7.31 -7.94
CA TRP A 144 -15.79 7.66 -7.52
C TRP A 144 -16.61 8.28 -8.65
N SER A 145 -17.91 7.96 -8.69
CA SER A 145 -18.88 8.77 -9.41
C SER A 145 -19.04 10.15 -8.71
N PRO A 146 -19.38 11.22 -9.44
CA PRO A 146 -19.57 12.55 -8.85
C PRO A 146 -20.66 12.61 -7.77
N ASP A 147 -21.64 11.72 -7.82
CA ASP A 147 -22.74 11.61 -6.86
C ASP A 147 -22.46 10.65 -5.68
N ALA A 148 -21.26 10.09 -5.60
CA ALA A 148 -20.80 9.16 -4.57
C ALA A 148 -21.64 7.88 -4.41
N LYS A 149 -22.38 7.46 -5.44
CA LYS A 149 -23.20 6.24 -5.41
C LYS A 149 -22.57 5.04 -6.12
N GLN A 150 -21.60 5.31 -6.99
CA GLN A 150 -20.99 4.30 -7.83
C GLN A 150 -19.49 4.47 -7.87
N LEU A 151 -18.80 3.41 -8.27
CA LEU A 151 -17.39 3.43 -8.62
C LEU A 151 -17.23 2.97 -10.07
N ALA A 152 -16.35 3.61 -10.83
CA ALA A 152 -15.79 2.96 -12.02
C ALA A 152 -14.56 2.17 -11.57
N VAL A 153 -14.48 0.90 -11.95
CA VAL A 153 -13.50 -0.07 -11.44
C VAL A 153 -12.81 -0.76 -12.61
N ILE A 154 -11.48 -0.91 -12.54
CA ILE A 154 -10.72 -1.72 -13.49
C ILE A 154 -10.43 -3.07 -12.81
N ALA A 155 -10.88 -4.15 -13.43
CA ALA A 155 -10.58 -5.52 -13.00
C ALA A 155 -10.16 -6.36 -14.20
N ILE A 156 -9.33 -7.38 -13.96
CA ILE A 156 -8.84 -8.30 -14.99
C ILE A 156 -9.76 -9.51 -15.11
N ASP A 157 -9.86 -10.07 -16.32
CA ASP A 157 -10.49 -11.38 -16.51
C ASP A 157 -9.91 -12.41 -15.52
N PRO A 158 -10.75 -13.30 -14.96
CA PRO A 158 -10.25 -14.32 -14.07
C PRO A 158 -9.32 -15.30 -14.82
N GLU A 159 -8.20 -15.70 -14.19
CA GLU A 159 -7.27 -16.69 -14.75
C GLU A 159 -7.93 -18.05 -14.95
N PHE A 160 -8.79 -18.41 -14.00
CA PHE A 160 -9.58 -19.64 -14.02
C PHE A 160 -11.06 -19.30 -13.88
N PRO A 161 -11.96 -20.03 -14.55
CA PRO A 161 -13.39 -19.97 -14.24
C PRO A 161 -13.63 -20.15 -12.73
N ALA A 162 -14.64 -19.47 -12.18
CA ALA A 162 -14.91 -19.47 -10.74
C ALA A 162 -15.15 -20.88 -10.15
N ASP A 163 -15.54 -21.85 -10.97
CA ASP A 163 -15.80 -23.24 -10.62
C ASP A 163 -14.65 -24.20 -10.98
N ALA A 164 -13.54 -23.70 -11.54
CA ALA A 164 -12.40 -24.51 -11.91
C ALA A 164 -11.40 -24.67 -10.76
N GLU A 165 -10.93 -25.90 -10.55
CA GLU A 165 -9.81 -26.14 -9.63
C GLU A 165 -8.50 -25.62 -10.23
N LYS A 166 -7.80 -24.76 -9.47
CA LYS A 166 -6.45 -24.31 -9.82
C LYS A 166 -5.53 -25.55 -9.93
N PRO A 167 -4.85 -25.77 -11.06
CA PRO A 167 -4.03 -26.96 -11.26
C PRO A 167 -2.82 -26.93 -10.31
N LYS A 168 -2.55 -28.07 -9.65
CA LYS A 168 -1.43 -28.20 -8.70
C LYS A 168 -0.06 -27.84 -9.29
N ASN A 169 0.13 -28.12 -10.58
CA ASN A 169 1.32 -27.71 -11.31
C ASN A 169 0.89 -26.77 -12.44
N PRO A 170 1.52 -25.59 -12.58
CA PRO A 170 1.19 -24.68 -13.65
C PRO A 170 1.51 -25.34 -15.00
N PRO A 171 0.62 -25.22 -16.00
CA PRO A 171 0.92 -25.70 -17.35
C PRO A 171 2.06 -24.88 -17.97
N PRO A 172 2.70 -25.38 -19.05
CA PRO A 172 3.63 -24.57 -19.81
C PRO A 172 3.00 -23.25 -20.25
N ILE A 173 3.74 -22.16 -20.12
CA ILE A 173 3.30 -20.85 -20.62
C ILE A 173 3.34 -20.90 -22.14
N VAL A 174 2.17 -20.81 -22.76
CA VAL A 174 2.01 -20.72 -24.22
C VAL A 174 1.55 -19.30 -24.54
N THR A 175 2.25 -18.62 -25.44
CA THR A 175 1.92 -17.24 -25.82
C THR A 175 2.03 -17.04 -27.32
N GLU A 176 1.06 -16.33 -27.89
CA GLU A 176 1.04 -15.89 -29.28
C GLU A 176 1.48 -14.42 -29.40
N ARG A 177 1.80 -13.77 -28.28
CA ARG A 177 2.17 -12.34 -28.23
C ARG A 177 3.63 -12.15 -28.65
N TYR A 178 3.89 -11.11 -29.45
CA TYR A 178 5.25 -10.66 -29.72
C TYR A 178 5.93 -10.07 -28.48
N GLN A 179 5.22 -9.21 -27.74
CA GLN A 179 5.63 -8.76 -26.41
C GLN A 179 5.09 -9.76 -25.39
N PHE A 180 5.95 -10.69 -24.96
CA PHE A 180 5.58 -11.80 -24.08
C PHE A 180 6.06 -11.63 -22.63
N LYS A 181 6.87 -10.61 -22.35
CA LYS A 181 7.39 -10.33 -21.00
C LYS A 181 7.53 -8.84 -20.77
N GLU A 182 7.28 -8.40 -19.54
CA GLU A 182 7.49 -7.03 -19.07
C GLU A 182 8.28 -7.08 -17.77
N ASP A 183 9.13 -6.07 -17.55
CA ASP A 183 9.88 -5.96 -16.30
C ASP A 183 8.93 -5.64 -15.14
N GLY A 184 9.14 -6.26 -13.97
CA GLY A 184 8.21 -6.18 -12.84
C GLY A 184 6.94 -7.03 -12.98
N ALA A 185 6.31 -7.10 -14.15
CA ALA A 185 5.07 -7.88 -14.35
C ALA A 185 5.33 -9.36 -14.74
N GLY A 186 6.49 -9.67 -15.32
CA GLY A 186 6.81 -11.03 -15.74
C GLY A 186 6.19 -11.40 -17.10
N TYR A 187 5.77 -12.66 -17.25
CA TYR A 187 5.21 -13.15 -18.52
C TYR A 187 3.80 -12.61 -18.73
N LEU A 188 3.57 -12.05 -19.91
CA LEU A 188 2.27 -11.49 -20.28
C LEU A 188 1.35 -12.59 -20.79
N ASP A 189 0.17 -12.69 -20.18
CA ASP A 189 -0.90 -13.59 -20.60
C ASP A 189 -1.83 -12.92 -21.65
N ALA A 190 -2.95 -13.56 -21.98
CA ALA A 190 -3.94 -13.05 -22.92
C ALA A 190 -5.17 -12.40 -22.24
N ARG A 191 -5.17 -12.30 -20.90
CA ARG A 191 -6.29 -11.75 -20.13
C ARG A 191 -6.42 -10.25 -20.39
N ARG A 192 -7.65 -9.76 -20.30
CA ARG A 192 -7.95 -8.35 -20.55
C ARG A 192 -8.38 -7.68 -19.27
N LYS A 193 -8.02 -6.41 -19.18
CA LYS A 193 -8.55 -5.48 -18.18
C LYS A 193 -9.84 -4.91 -18.73
N HIS A 194 -10.85 -4.87 -17.88
CA HIS A 194 -12.17 -4.38 -18.22
C HIS A 194 -12.58 -3.26 -17.30
N LEU A 195 -13.40 -2.36 -17.82
CA LEU A 195 -14.01 -1.31 -17.04
C LEU A 195 -15.39 -1.76 -16.56
N TYR A 196 -15.62 -1.69 -15.26
CA TYR A 196 -16.91 -1.97 -14.63
C TYR A 196 -17.48 -0.72 -13.99
N LEU A 197 -18.80 -0.59 -14.01
CA LEU A 197 -19.54 0.34 -13.17
C LEU A 197 -20.09 -0.44 -11.98
N PHE A 198 -19.61 -0.13 -10.78
CA PHE A 198 -19.99 -0.78 -9.53
C PHE A 198 -20.95 0.10 -8.73
N ASP A 199 -22.13 -0.42 -8.43
CA ASP A 199 -23.14 0.26 -7.61
C ASP A 199 -22.95 -0.08 -6.12
N ILE A 200 -22.72 0.94 -5.29
CA ILE A 200 -22.33 0.77 -3.88
C ILE A 200 -23.48 0.23 -3.04
N ALA A 201 -24.73 0.61 -3.35
CA ALA A 201 -25.89 0.26 -2.56
C ALA A 201 -26.32 -1.20 -2.80
N SER A 202 -26.28 -1.66 -4.05
CA SER A 202 -26.67 -3.02 -4.43
C SER A 202 -25.51 -4.01 -4.47
N GLY A 203 -24.27 -3.53 -4.52
CA GLY A 203 -23.07 -4.36 -4.65
C GLY A 203 -22.90 -4.99 -6.03
N LYS A 204 -23.60 -4.48 -7.06
CA LYS A 204 -23.58 -5.04 -8.42
C LYS A 204 -22.55 -4.34 -9.30
N ALA A 205 -21.82 -5.12 -10.08
CA ALA A 205 -20.92 -4.63 -11.13
C ALA A 205 -21.55 -4.84 -12.52
N GLU A 206 -21.58 -3.79 -13.34
CA GLU A 206 -21.94 -3.84 -14.76
C GLU A 206 -20.69 -3.66 -15.62
N LEU A 207 -20.46 -4.56 -16.56
CA LEU A 207 -19.34 -4.49 -17.49
C LEU A 207 -19.60 -3.44 -18.59
N LEU A 208 -18.64 -2.54 -18.82
CA LEU A 208 -18.75 -1.47 -19.83
C LEU A 208 -17.97 -1.74 -21.13
N THR A 209 -17.03 -2.68 -21.13
CA THR A 209 -16.12 -2.96 -22.26
C THR A 209 -16.09 -4.41 -22.68
#